data_AF-X0TEL7-F1
#
_entry.id   AF-X0TEL7-F1
#
_cell.length_a   1.000
_cell.length_b   1.000
_cell.length_c   1.000
_cell.angle_alpha   90.00
_cell.angle_beta   90.00
_cell.angle_gamma   90.00
#
_symmetry.space_group_name_H-M   'P 1'
#
loop_
_entity.id
_entity.type
_entity.pdbx_description
1 polymer ?
#
loop_
_entity_poly.entity_id
_entity_poly.type
_entity_poly.pdbx_seq_one_letter_code
_entity_poly.pdbx_strand_id
1 'polypeptide(L)'
;GCVPRVLWPVGKDVTMAQYLSGETPRMHIYSGKVVGCPPVPATGGCRTNIEMTINEVDDVCDVKGMHQVIFYGNYAKQLRTFCQLYGIEVDT
;
A
#
# COMPACT_ATOMS: atom_id res chain seq x y z
N GLY A 1 8.87 -2.64 25.21
CA GLY A 1 8.89 -1.40 24.40
C GLY A 1 7.47 -0.88 24.22
N CYS A 2 7.29 0.42 24.01
CA CYS A 2 6.01 1.02 23.61
C CYS A 2 6.10 1.33 22.12
N VAL A 3 5.08 0.91 21.34
CA VAL A 3 5.01 1.17 19.90
C VAL A 3 3.75 1.97 19.59
N PRO A 4 3.83 3.04 18.78
CA PRO A 4 2.66 3.82 18.42
C PRO A 4 1.65 2.99 17.62
N ARG A 5 0.37 3.29 17.82
CA ARG A 5 -0.74 2.78 16.99
C ARG A 5 -1.28 3.92 16.15
N VAL A 6 -1.04 3.88 14.85
CA VAL A 6 -1.68 4.81 13.90
C VAL A 6 -3.05 4.26 13.55
N LEU A 7 -4.09 5.07 13.75
CA LEU A 7 -5.47 4.74 13.38
C LEU A 7 -5.87 5.52 12.13
N TRP A 8 -6.36 4.81 11.13
CA TRP A 8 -6.75 5.37 9.84
C TRP A 8 -8.28 5.54 9.80
N PRO A 9 -8.80 6.73 9.42
CA PRO A 9 -10.24 6.90 9.26
C PRO A 9 -10.76 6.08 8.08
N VAL A 10 -11.84 5.34 8.31
CA VAL A 10 -12.53 4.54 7.30
C VAL A 10 -13.06 5.42 6.17
N GLY A 11 -13.04 4.90 4.94
CA GLY A 11 -13.52 5.56 3.72
C GLY A 11 -12.52 6.52 3.09
N LYS A 12 -11.36 6.76 3.71
CA LYS A 12 -10.29 7.60 3.13
C LYS A 12 -9.58 6.86 2.01
N ASP A 13 -9.30 7.58 0.93
CA ASP A 13 -8.46 7.07 -0.15
C ASP A 13 -7.03 6.87 0.35
N VAL A 14 -6.40 5.81 -0.16
CA VAL A 14 -5.01 5.45 0.12
C VAL A 14 -4.35 4.92 -1.14
N THR A 15 -3.03 5.08 -1.18
CA THR A 15 -2.15 4.49 -2.18
C THR A 15 -1.15 3.60 -1.46
N MET A 16 -0.90 2.43 -2.03
CA MET A 16 0.07 1.47 -1.55
C MET A 16 1.10 1.25 -2.65
N ALA A 17 2.38 1.43 -2.33
CA ALA A 17 3.44 1.35 -3.32
C ALA A 17 4.68 0.66 -2.79
N GLN A 18 5.42 0.01 -3.67
CA GLN A 18 6.74 -0.54 -3.39
C GLN A 18 7.68 -0.33 -4.56
N TYR A 19 8.78 0.36 -4.31
CA TYR A 19 9.88 0.47 -5.26
C TYR A 19 10.81 -0.73 -5.13
N LEU A 20 11.09 -1.37 -6.25
CA LEU A 20 12.07 -2.45 -6.38
C LEU A 20 13.26 -1.92 -7.16
N SER A 21 14.40 -1.80 -6.47
CA SER A 21 15.67 -1.47 -7.12
C SER A 21 16.20 -2.65 -7.92
N GLY A 22 17.02 -2.35 -8.93
CA GLY A 22 17.63 -3.34 -9.81
C GLY A 22 18.19 -2.69 -11.07
N GLU A 23 18.69 -3.50 -11.99
CA GLU A 23 19.11 -3.02 -13.33
C GLU A 23 17.94 -2.39 -14.09
N THR A 24 16.76 -3.02 -13.99
CA THR A 24 15.48 -2.47 -14.45
C THR A 24 14.60 -2.19 -13.23
N PRO A 25 14.52 -0.92 -12.77
CA PRO A 25 13.74 -0.58 -11.60
C PRO A 25 12.24 -0.78 -11.85
N ARG A 26 11.53 -1.25 -10.82
CA ARG A 26 10.09 -1.52 -10.88
C ARG A 26 9.34 -0.85 -9.74
N MET A 27 8.07 -0.56 -9.96
CA MET A 27 7.15 -0.05 -8.94
C MET A 27 5.88 -0.89 -8.91
N HIS A 28 5.58 -1.50 -7.77
CA HIS A 28 4.23 -2.00 -7.48
C HIS A 28 3.34 -0.83 -7.06
N ILE A 29 2.16 -0.69 -7.66
CA ILE A 29 1.24 0.44 -7.39
C ILE A 29 -0.19 -0.06 -7.22
N TYR A 30 -0.71 0.05 -6.01
CA TYR A 30 -2.10 -0.23 -5.69
C TYR A 30 -2.80 1.00 -5.13
N SER A 31 -4.10 1.07 -5.29
CA SER A 31 -4.98 2.08 -4.70
C SER A 31 -6.17 1.43 -4.02
N GLY A 32 -6.80 2.17 -3.11
CA GLY A 32 -7.97 1.67 -2.42
C GLY A 32 -8.52 2.67 -1.42
N LYS A 33 -9.39 2.17 -0.57
CA LYS A 33 -9.95 2.90 0.56
C LYS A 33 -9.70 2.14 1.85
N VAL A 34 -9.44 2.88 2.93
CA VAL A 34 -9.40 2.31 4.28
C VAL A 34 -10.78 1.71 4.59
N VAL A 35 -10.82 0.43 4.98
CA VAL A 35 -12.06 -0.22 5.46
C VAL A 35 -12.02 -0.45 6.97
N GLY A 36 -10.84 -0.47 7.59
CA GLY A 36 -10.73 -0.61 9.04
C GLY A 36 -9.30 -0.60 9.59
N CYS A 37 -9.21 -0.61 10.92
CA CYS A 37 -8.00 -0.93 11.67
C CYS A 37 -8.35 -2.04 12.67
N PRO A 38 -8.06 -3.32 12.35
CA PRO A 38 -8.48 -4.46 13.16
C PRO A 38 -8.06 -4.33 14.63
N PRO A 39 -8.89 -4.83 15.57
CA PRO A 39 -8.48 -4.93 16.97
C PRO A 39 -7.27 -5.86 17.06
N VAL A 40 -6.26 -5.45 17.83
CA VAL A 40 -5.03 -6.20 18.03
C VAL A 40 -5.07 -6.81 19.43
N PRO A 41 -5.04 -8.15 19.58
CA PRO A 41 -4.98 -8.77 20.90
C PRO A 41 -3.69 -8.38 21.63
N ALA A 42 -3.67 -8.52 22.96
CA ALA A 42 -2.55 -8.09 23.79
C ALA A 42 -1.19 -8.71 23.39
N THR A 43 -1.20 -9.89 22.75
CA THR A 43 0.00 -10.69 22.43
C THR A 43 0.11 -11.09 20.95
N GLY A 44 -0.45 -10.34 20.01
CA GLY A 44 -0.33 -10.70 18.59
C GLY A 44 -0.32 -9.51 17.63
N GLY A 45 0.30 -9.69 16.46
CA GLY A 45 0.18 -8.81 15.29
C GLY A 45 0.92 -7.47 15.36
N CYS A 46 0.92 -6.77 14.23
CA CYS A 46 1.44 -5.40 14.12
C CYS A 46 0.55 -4.44 14.91
N ARG A 47 1.16 -3.59 15.75
CA ARG A 47 0.38 -2.62 16.55
C ARG A 47 -0.33 -1.60 15.67
N THR A 48 0.34 -1.15 14.62
CA THR A 48 -0.27 -0.37 13.53
C THR A 48 -0.67 -1.34 12.43
N ASN A 49 -1.95 -1.40 12.15
CA ASN A 49 -2.54 -2.25 11.13
C ASN A 49 -3.66 -1.49 10.39
N ILE A 50 -3.95 -1.92 9.18
CA ILE A 50 -4.97 -1.35 8.31
C ILE A 50 -5.55 -2.47 7.48
N GLU A 51 -6.86 -2.43 7.26
CA GLU A 51 -7.54 -3.12 6.18
C GLU A 51 -7.90 -2.08 5.12
N MET A 52 -7.66 -2.40 3.85
CA MET A 52 -8.03 -1.56 2.73
C MET A 52 -8.55 -2.39 1.56
N THR A 53 -9.36 -1.77 0.70
CA THR A 53 -9.63 -2.34 -0.61
C THR A 53 -8.38 -2.30 -1.48
N ILE A 54 -8.32 -3.15 -2.50
CA ILE A 54 -7.31 -3.11 -3.56
C ILE A 54 -8.05 -3.03 -4.88
N ASN A 55 -7.74 -2.05 -5.71
CA ASN A 55 -8.50 -1.77 -6.93
C ASN A 55 -7.89 -2.41 -8.20
N GLU A 56 -6.61 -2.81 -8.16
CA GLU A 56 -5.84 -3.20 -9.33
C GLU A 56 -5.78 -4.72 -9.58
N VAL A 57 -6.30 -5.54 -8.66
CA VAL A 57 -6.38 -6.99 -8.79
C VAL A 57 -7.77 -7.49 -8.37
N ASP A 58 -8.26 -8.54 -9.02
CA ASP A 58 -9.56 -9.15 -8.70
C ASP A 58 -9.49 -10.00 -7.41
N ASP A 59 -8.36 -10.69 -7.20
CA ASP A 59 -8.06 -11.44 -5.98
C ASP A 59 -6.93 -10.74 -5.20
N VAL A 60 -7.15 -10.46 -3.92
CA VAL A 60 -6.14 -9.85 -3.04
C VAL A 60 -4.91 -10.74 -2.86
N CYS A 61 -5.01 -12.05 -3.13
CA CYS A 61 -3.87 -12.97 -3.16
C CYS A 61 -2.87 -12.65 -4.28
N ASP A 62 -3.26 -11.90 -5.30
CA ASP A 62 -2.37 -11.49 -6.41
C ASP A 62 -1.58 -10.22 -6.11
N VAL A 63 -1.80 -9.56 -4.96
CA VAL A 63 -1.00 -8.41 -4.53
C VAL A 63 0.46 -8.81 -4.37
N LYS A 64 1.35 -8.08 -5.04
CA LYS A 64 2.78 -8.38 -5.11
C LYS A 64 3.59 -7.64 -4.06
N GLY A 65 4.55 -8.36 -3.49
CA GLY A 65 5.60 -7.79 -2.65
C GLY A 65 5.23 -7.67 -1.17
N MET A 66 6.23 -7.32 -0.36
CA MET A 66 6.16 -7.22 1.10
C MET A 66 6.80 -5.90 1.55
N HIS A 67 6.40 -5.36 2.69
CA HIS A 67 6.88 -4.05 3.20
C HIS A 67 6.60 -2.88 2.25
N GLN A 68 5.38 -2.80 1.72
CA GLN A 68 4.92 -1.66 0.93
C GLN A 68 4.70 -0.43 1.82
N VAL A 69 4.81 0.75 1.21
CA VAL A 69 4.46 2.03 1.84
C VAL A 69 3.00 2.32 1.54
N ILE A 70 2.22 2.63 2.58
CA ILE A 70 0.82 3.05 2.47
C ILE A 70 0.69 4.51 2.91
N PHE A 71 0.05 5.35 2.10
CA PHE A 71 -0.12 6.77 2.38
C PHE A 71 -1.49 7.29 1.91
N TYR A 72 -1.97 8.37 2.51
CA TYR A 72 -3.28 8.96 2.20
C TYR A 72 -3.35 9.53 0.79
N GLY A 73 -4.54 9.43 0.19
CA GLY A 73 -4.89 9.91 -1.13
C GLY A 73 -4.76 8.84 -2.21
N ASN A 74 -5.51 8.99 -3.30
CA ASN A 74 -5.33 8.19 -4.51
C ASN A 74 -4.34 8.89 -5.44
N TYR A 75 -3.11 8.38 -5.46
CA TYR A 75 -1.99 8.88 -6.24
C TYR A 75 -1.47 7.85 -7.25
N ALA A 76 -2.22 6.76 -7.51
CA ALA A 76 -1.79 5.71 -8.42
C ALA A 76 -1.50 6.25 -9.83
N LYS A 77 -2.32 7.18 -10.33
CA LYS A 77 -2.08 7.85 -11.62
C LYS A 77 -0.78 8.65 -11.61
N GLN A 78 -0.56 9.45 -10.57
CA GLN A 78 0.63 10.29 -10.42
C GLN A 78 1.90 9.45 -10.31
N LEU A 79 1.86 8.33 -9.59
CA LEU A 79 2.98 7.39 -9.52
C LEU A 79 3.24 6.71 -10.87
N ARG A 80 2.21 6.34 -11.64
CA ARG A 80 2.40 5.81 -13.00
C ARG A 80 3.04 6.84 -13.92
N THR A 81 2.61 8.09 -13.86
CA THR A 81 3.24 9.20 -14.59
C THR A 81 4.70 9.39 -14.17
N PHE A 82 5.00 9.37 -12.87
CA PHE A 82 6.37 9.41 -12.37
C PHE A 82 7.20 8.25 -12.95
N CYS A 83 6.70 7.02 -12.86
CA CYS A 83 7.42 5.86 -13.38
C CYS A 83 7.72 5.98 -14.88
N GLN A 84 6.74 6.44 -15.67
CA GLN A 84 6.93 6.70 -17.11
C GLN A 84 8.03 7.73 -17.38
N LEU A 85 8.09 8.83 -16.61
CA LEU A 85 9.09 9.88 -16.79
C LEU A 85 10.52 9.42 -16.45
N TYR A 86 10.65 8.49 -15.51
CA TYR A 86 11.94 8.02 -15.01
C TYR A 86 12.36 6.64 -15.54
N GLY A 87 11.60 6.08 -16.50
CA GLY A 87 11.91 4.76 -17.07
C GLY A 87 11.80 3.62 -16.05
N ILE A 88 10.89 3.73 -15.09
CA ILE A 88 10.59 2.71 -14.09
C ILE A 88 9.41 1.88 -14.61
N GLU A 89 9.55 0.56 -14.60
CA GLU A 89 8.48 -0.35 -15.00
C GLU A 89 7.40 -0.41 -13.91
N VAL A 90 6.14 -0.56 -14.31
CA VAL A 90 5.00 -0.61 -13.39
C VAL A 90 4.37 -2.00 -13.42
N ASP A 91 4.20 -2.57 -12.23
CA ASP A 91 3.51 -3.83 -12.01
C ASP A 91 2.32 -3.63 -11.05
N THR A 92 1.27 -4.41 -11.27
CA THR A 92 0.15 -4.62 -10.34
C THR A 92 -0.07 -6.11 -10.13
#